data_AF-A0A5C7USJ2-F1
#
_entry.id   AF-A0A5C7USJ2-F1
#
_cell.length_a   1.000
_cell.length_b   1.000
_cell.length_c   1.000
_cell.angle_alpha   90.00
_cell.angle_beta   90.00
_cell.angle_gamma   90.00
#
_symmetry.space_group_name_H-M   'P 1'
#
loop_
_entity.id
_entity.type
_entity.pdbx_description
1 polymer ?
#
loop_
_entity_poly.entity_id
_entity_poly.type
_entity_poly.pdbx_seq_one_letter_code
_entity_poly.pdbx_strand_id
1 'polypeptide(L)'
;MGPGRRLCAQRADARPDRRAAQRAPAQCRACGGHRDGARGSGTRLRAQDRHRPHPPALRPAHAGRHPGVAGRVRRRLGTPDSRHAAEALAHDDGGHAGAGAPRPHAQPGGRPAPGARPGAPLLPPARRGPQRDRGRHTRAGRGQGPCTALAARQRGGDRRGRGAGLLREPLARAEPPAEGSGVSGHSPWRLSVAPMMDWTDRHCRYLHRLITRHTLLYTEMVTTGALIHGDQGRHLDYNAEEHPVALQLGGSEPEDLAQCARLAERWGYDEVNLNCGCPSERVQRGAFGACLMNEPQLVADCVKAMRDATALPVTVKHRIGTDKIESYDFVRDFVGTVAAAGCEVFIVHARNAWLQGLSPKENREIPPLRYELVARLKRDFPQLTIAINGGIKTPEQIAEQLALVDGVMVGREAYHEPWSMAQWDSRFFGATDPAASREQVEEQWLQYLDRLHVAGVSWAYAMRHALGLWNGTPGARRWRQVWSDHRLKTLAPREVAAQATAARLGAVALAAA
;
A
#
# COMPACT_ATOMS: atom_id res chain seq x y z
N MET A 1 33.98 48.02 49.44
CA MET A 1 35.38 48.19 49.00
C MET A 1 35.43 48.12 47.48
N GLY A 2 36.38 48.81 46.82
CA GLY A 2 36.87 48.47 45.46
C GLY A 2 35.94 48.71 44.26
N PRO A 3 36.21 49.70 43.37
CA PRO A 3 35.34 50.04 42.23
C PRO A 3 35.99 49.85 40.83
N GLY A 4 35.15 49.92 39.79
CA GLY A 4 35.56 50.25 38.41
C GLY A 4 35.60 49.07 37.42
N ARG A 5 35.43 49.28 36.11
CA ARG A 5 35.37 50.55 35.34
C ARG A 5 34.33 50.50 34.21
N ARG A 6 33.78 51.67 33.88
CA ARG A 6 33.12 51.97 32.60
C ARG A 6 34.18 52.32 31.55
N LEU A 7 33.86 52.18 30.26
CA LEU A 7 33.90 53.31 29.31
C LEU A 7 33.25 52.97 27.96
N CYS A 8 32.54 53.94 27.40
CA CYS A 8 32.02 53.93 26.03
C CYS A 8 32.95 54.73 25.10
N ALA A 9 32.91 54.39 23.81
CA ALA A 9 33.12 55.31 22.68
C ALA A 9 31.95 55.05 21.71
N GLN A 10 31.03 56.00 21.48
CA GLN A 10 31.07 57.01 20.39
C GLN A 10 31.06 56.37 18.98
N ARG A 11 30.31 56.81 17.97
CA ARG A 11 29.15 57.72 17.76
C ARG A 11 29.07 57.88 16.22
N ALA A 12 27.90 57.65 15.59
CA ALA A 12 27.45 58.11 14.26
C ALA A 12 26.24 57.20 13.88
N ASP A 13 24.99 57.67 13.71
CA ASP A 13 24.45 58.69 12.80
C ASP A 13 24.79 58.39 11.31
N ALA A 14 23.86 58.24 10.36
CA ALA A 14 22.39 58.31 10.42
C ALA A 14 21.72 57.52 9.25
N ARG A 15 20.41 57.25 9.38
CA ARG A 15 19.46 57.01 8.25
C ARG A 15 19.01 58.39 7.68
N PRO A 16 18.49 58.56 6.43
CA PRO A 16 17.41 57.72 5.87
C PRO A 16 17.21 57.60 4.33
N ASP A 17 16.21 56.77 3.98
CA ASP A 17 15.22 56.84 2.89
C ASP A 17 15.51 56.73 1.37
N ARG A 18 14.76 55.78 0.76
CA ARG A 18 14.02 55.82 -0.53
C ARG A 18 14.60 56.58 -1.75
N ARG A 19 14.81 55.84 -2.86
CA ARG A 19 13.87 55.79 -4.01
C ARG A 19 14.28 54.80 -5.13
N ALA A 20 13.27 54.48 -5.95
CA ALA A 20 13.22 53.52 -7.04
C ALA A 20 14.32 53.60 -8.12
N ALA A 21 14.58 52.44 -8.75
CA ALA A 21 15.23 52.34 -10.06
C ALA A 21 14.44 51.38 -10.98
N GLN A 22 13.64 51.96 -11.88
CA GLN A 22 13.17 51.28 -13.09
C GLN A 22 14.05 51.74 -14.25
N ARG A 23 14.55 50.81 -15.10
CA ARG A 23 14.94 51.12 -16.47
C ARG A 23 14.60 49.95 -17.41
N ALA A 24 13.84 50.28 -18.46
CA ALA A 24 13.48 49.41 -19.58
C ALA A 24 14.51 49.59 -20.74
N PRO A 25 14.50 48.72 -21.78
CA PRO A 25 15.54 48.73 -22.81
C PRO A 25 15.31 49.80 -23.90
N ALA A 26 16.38 50.15 -24.61
CA ALA A 26 16.33 51.08 -25.74
C ALA A 26 15.93 50.37 -27.04
N GLN A 27 14.99 50.97 -27.79
CA GLN A 27 14.71 50.65 -29.19
C GLN A 27 15.41 51.67 -30.10
N CYS A 28 15.87 51.23 -31.27
CA CYS A 28 16.34 52.12 -32.35
C CYS A 28 15.19 52.37 -33.35
N ARG A 29 15.13 53.57 -33.95
CA ARG A 29 14.11 54.02 -34.92
C ARG A 29 14.76 54.46 -36.24
N ALA A 30 14.21 54.00 -37.38
CA ALA A 30 14.10 54.70 -38.68
C ALA A 30 13.53 53.72 -39.74
N CYS A 31 12.75 54.07 -40.78
CA CYS A 31 11.95 55.25 -41.14
C CYS A 31 11.01 54.89 -42.32
N GLY A 32 9.74 55.34 -42.32
CA GLY A 32 8.82 55.42 -43.49
C GLY A 32 8.35 54.11 -44.18
N GLY A 33 7.20 54.01 -44.86
CA GLY A 33 6.06 54.93 -44.97
C GLY A 33 5.25 54.74 -46.29
N HIS A 34 3.92 54.51 -46.20
CA HIS A 34 2.92 54.55 -47.32
C HIS A 34 3.09 53.52 -48.47
N ARG A 35 2.11 53.25 -49.35
CA ARG A 35 0.62 53.13 -49.30
C ARG A 35 0.19 52.51 -50.65
N ASP A 36 -0.90 51.72 -50.69
CA ASP A 36 -1.65 51.31 -51.91
C ASP A 36 -0.81 50.54 -52.99
N GLY A 37 -1.32 49.89 -54.04
CA GLY A 37 -2.67 49.53 -54.44
C GLY A 37 -2.72 49.08 -55.92
N ALA A 38 -3.30 47.91 -56.21
CA ALA A 38 -3.85 47.46 -57.52
C ALA A 38 -2.93 47.12 -58.75
N ARG A 39 -3.20 45.92 -59.29
CA ARG A 39 -3.33 45.51 -60.74
C ARG A 39 -2.15 45.64 -61.73
N GLY A 40 -1.85 44.50 -62.38
CA GLY A 40 -2.01 44.37 -63.84
C GLY A 40 -0.79 43.96 -64.70
N SER A 41 -0.97 42.89 -65.49
CA SER A 41 -0.39 42.59 -66.83
C SER A 41 1.07 42.96 -67.18
N GLY A 42 1.90 42.13 -67.83
CA GLY A 42 1.70 40.80 -68.44
C GLY A 42 2.65 40.59 -69.64
N THR A 43 2.66 39.37 -70.22
CA THR A 43 3.32 39.00 -71.52
C THR A 43 4.87 38.97 -71.56
N ARG A 44 5.60 38.10 -72.31
CA ARG A 44 5.23 37.02 -73.26
C ARG A 44 6.44 36.10 -73.64
N LEU A 45 6.13 34.86 -74.14
CA LEU A 45 6.93 33.98 -75.05
C LEU A 45 8.21 33.30 -74.47
N ARG A 46 8.62 32.06 -74.81
CA ARG A 46 8.15 30.96 -75.71
C ARG A 46 8.62 29.59 -75.12
N ALA A 47 7.77 28.54 -75.10
CA ALA A 47 7.85 27.26 -75.86
C ALA A 47 9.21 26.48 -75.80
N GLN A 48 9.30 25.17 -75.59
CA GLN A 48 8.49 24.02 -76.09
C GLN A 48 8.35 22.93 -74.96
N ASP A 49 7.23 22.23 -74.74
CA ASP A 49 6.56 21.17 -75.56
C ASP A 49 7.44 19.90 -75.67
N ARG A 50 7.08 18.66 -75.28
CA ARG A 50 5.81 17.98 -74.91
C ARG A 50 6.06 17.04 -73.68
N HIS A 51 5.27 16.04 -73.23
CA HIS A 51 4.04 15.35 -73.67
C HIS A 51 3.29 14.75 -72.43
N ARG A 52 2.12 14.13 -72.65
CA ARG A 52 1.37 13.23 -71.73
C ARG A 52 0.58 12.22 -72.61
N PRO A 53 0.21 11.00 -72.14
CA PRO A 53 -1.08 10.83 -71.42
C PRO A 53 -1.15 9.68 -70.36
N HIS A 54 -2.26 9.64 -69.61
CA HIS A 54 -2.75 8.49 -68.79
C HIS A 54 -3.92 7.77 -69.52
N PRO A 55 -4.65 6.82 -68.90
CA PRO A 55 -4.31 5.45 -68.49
C PRO A 55 -5.18 4.41 -69.26
N PRO A 56 -5.36 3.16 -68.80
CA PRO A 56 -6.71 2.77 -68.35
C PRO A 56 -6.77 1.73 -67.21
N ALA A 57 -7.98 1.47 -66.70
CA ALA A 57 -8.31 0.42 -65.73
C ALA A 57 -9.12 -0.72 -66.38
N LEU A 58 -9.09 -1.94 -65.80
CA LEU A 58 -9.93 -3.08 -66.21
C LEU A 58 -10.48 -3.88 -65.00
N ARG A 59 -11.70 -4.42 -65.17
CA ARG A 59 -12.37 -5.45 -64.33
C ARG A 59 -12.82 -6.62 -65.28
N PRO A 60 -13.76 -7.55 -64.93
CA PRO A 60 -13.50 -8.83 -64.26
C PRO A 60 -14.08 -10.09 -65.01
N ALA A 61 -13.66 -11.30 -64.65
CA ALA A 61 -14.28 -12.61 -65.01
C ALA A 61 -13.45 -13.79 -64.39
N HIS A 62 -13.91 -15.04 -64.15
CA HIS A 62 -15.25 -15.61 -63.88
C HIS A 62 -15.11 -17.00 -63.18
N ALA A 63 -16.09 -17.35 -62.33
CA ALA A 63 -16.58 -18.68 -61.89
C ALA A 63 -15.70 -19.96 -61.84
N GLY A 64 -15.79 -20.69 -60.70
CA GLY A 64 -15.47 -22.12 -60.54
C GLY A 64 -16.27 -22.78 -59.41
N ARG A 65 -16.54 -24.09 -59.51
CA ARG A 65 -17.35 -24.92 -58.58
C ARG A 65 -16.54 -26.15 -58.09
N HIS A 66 -16.92 -26.98 -57.10
CA HIS A 66 -18.21 -27.12 -56.37
C HIS A 66 -18.01 -27.27 -54.82
N PRO A 67 -18.57 -28.22 -54.00
CA PRO A 67 -18.65 -28.03 -52.54
C PRO A 67 -17.73 -28.94 -51.67
N GLY A 68 -17.59 -28.58 -50.38
CA GLY A 68 -16.95 -29.43 -49.35
C GLY A 68 -17.28 -28.98 -47.92
N VAL A 69 -18.07 -29.79 -47.20
CA VAL A 69 -18.60 -29.56 -45.85
C VAL A 69 -17.51 -29.29 -44.79
N ALA A 70 -17.71 -28.28 -43.93
CA ALA A 70 -17.02 -28.15 -42.65
C ALA A 70 -18.01 -27.80 -41.52
N GLY A 71 -18.16 -28.70 -40.55
CA GLY A 71 -19.16 -28.60 -39.48
C GLY A 71 -18.82 -27.60 -38.38
N ARG A 72 -19.85 -26.94 -37.83
CA ARG A 72 -19.72 -26.11 -36.63
C ARG A 72 -19.49 -26.97 -35.39
N VAL A 73 -18.35 -26.80 -34.72
CA VAL A 73 -18.18 -27.24 -33.31
C VAL A 73 -18.25 -26.02 -32.40
N ARG A 74 -19.46 -25.70 -31.91
CA ARG A 74 -19.63 -24.80 -30.76
C ARG A 74 -19.28 -25.57 -29.48
N ARG A 75 -18.07 -25.41 -28.95
CA ARG A 75 -17.82 -25.78 -27.54
C ARG A 75 -18.54 -24.77 -26.65
N ARG A 76 -19.58 -25.22 -25.95
CA ARG A 76 -20.07 -24.53 -24.75
C ARG A 76 -18.99 -24.63 -23.68
N LEU A 77 -18.38 -23.52 -23.29
CA LEU A 77 -17.74 -23.42 -21.98
C LEU A 77 -18.85 -23.12 -20.98
N GLY A 78 -18.99 -23.96 -19.97
CA GLY A 78 -19.94 -23.75 -18.89
C GLY A 78 -19.42 -22.67 -17.94
N THR A 79 -20.31 -21.80 -17.49
CA THR A 79 -20.07 -20.87 -16.37
C THR A 79 -19.79 -21.66 -15.08
N PRO A 80 -18.69 -21.42 -14.36
CA PRO A 80 -18.56 -21.84 -12.97
C PRO A 80 -19.59 -21.09 -12.11
N ASP A 81 -20.21 -21.81 -11.18
CA ASP A 81 -21.21 -21.26 -10.26
C ASP A 81 -20.56 -20.24 -9.30
N SER A 82 -21.00 -18.97 -9.35
CA SER A 82 -20.38 -17.84 -8.66
C SER A 82 -20.60 -17.82 -7.12
N ARG A 83 -21.08 -18.93 -6.55
CA ARG A 83 -21.42 -19.06 -5.12
C ARG A 83 -20.31 -19.62 -4.23
N HIS A 84 -19.21 -20.12 -4.78
CA HIS A 84 -18.12 -20.74 -3.99
C HIS A 84 -16.89 -19.82 -3.74
N ALA A 85 -16.94 -18.55 -4.15
CA ALA A 85 -15.84 -17.59 -3.93
C ALA A 85 -15.99 -16.72 -2.67
N ALA A 86 -17.18 -16.70 -2.04
CA ALA A 86 -17.52 -15.72 -1.00
C ALA A 86 -17.18 -16.16 0.46
N GLU A 87 -17.06 -17.45 0.75
CA GLU A 87 -16.97 -17.95 2.14
C GLU A 87 -15.54 -18.32 2.62
N ALA A 88 -14.51 -18.19 1.78
CA ALA A 88 -13.13 -18.60 2.10
C ALA A 88 -12.23 -17.49 2.70
N LEU A 89 -12.80 -16.42 3.26
CA LEU A 89 -12.07 -15.28 3.88
C LEU A 89 -12.55 -14.94 5.31
N ALA A 90 -13.24 -15.87 5.96
CA ALA A 90 -13.53 -15.84 7.39
C ALA A 90 -12.94 -17.08 8.07
N HIS A 91 -12.31 -16.87 9.23
CA HIS A 91 -11.62 -17.85 10.08
C HIS A 91 -10.26 -18.40 9.58
N ASP A 92 -9.19 -17.83 10.14
CA ASP A 92 -8.26 -18.62 10.96
C ASP A 92 -7.66 -17.74 12.08
N ASP A 93 -8.00 -18.04 13.34
CA ASP A 93 -7.35 -17.45 14.53
C ASP A 93 -6.05 -18.21 14.83
N GLY A 94 -5.13 -18.17 13.86
CA GLY A 94 -3.85 -18.89 13.86
C GLY A 94 -2.77 -18.22 14.71
N GLY A 95 -2.89 -18.28 16.04
CA GLY A 95 -1.85 -17.79 16.95
C GLY A 95 -0.52 -18.52 16.77
N HIS A 96 0.53 -17.83 16.29
CA HIS A 96 1.91 -18.33 16.29
C HIS A 96 2.86 -17.36 16.99
N ALA A 97 3.34 -17.77 18.16
CA ALA A 97 4.45 -17.14 18.86
C ALA A 97 5.79 -17.72 18.37
N GLY A 98 6.85 -16.90 18.35
CA GLY A 98 8.23 -17.39 18.25
C GLY A 98 9.08 -16.77 17.14
N ALA A 99 9.51 -15.52 17.33
CA ALA A 99 10.62 -14.97 16.57
C ALA A 99 11.96 -15.51 17.11
N GLY A 100 12.52 -16.54 16.45
CA GLY A 100 13.87 -17.03 16.72
C GLY A 100 14.94 -16.11 16.12
N ALA A 101 15.95 -15.74 16.89
CA ALA A 101 17.06 -14.90 16.43
C ALA A 101 18.06 -15.70 15.56
N PRO A 102 18.66 -15.09 14.51
CA PRO A 102 19.63 -15.78 13.67
C PRO A 102 20.99 -15.95 14.35
N ARG A 103 21.64 -17.11 14.12
CA ARG A 103 23.07 -17.33 14.37
C ARG A 103 23.85 -17.26 13.04
N PRO A 104 25.12 -16.83 13.04
CA PRO A 104 25.87 -16.58 11.80
C PRO A 104 26.34 -17.87 11.12
N HIS A 105 26.41 -17.83 9.79
CA HIS A 105 27.02 -18.89 8.97
C HIS A 105 28.56 -18.74 8.92
N ALA A 106 29.27 -19.87 9.03
CA ALA A 106 30.69 -19.97 8.70
C ALA A 106 30.88 -20.43 7.24
N GLN A 107 31.99 -20.02 6.62
CA GLN A 107 32.36 -20.40 5.25
C GLN A 107 32.95 -21.84 5.16
N PRO A 108 32.94 -22.47 3.97
CA PRO A 108 33.35 -23.86 3.79
C PRO A 108 34.83 -24.03 3.44
N GLY A 109 35.44 -25.16 3.84
CA GLY A 109 36.76 -25.57 3.32
C GLY A 109 37.29 -26.91 3.84
N GLY A 110 37.73 -27.77 2.92
CA GLY A 110 38.77 -28.78 3.16
C GLY A 110 38.40 -30.12 3.84
N ARG A 111 38.51 -31.23 3.09
CA ARG A 111 38.94 -32.53 3.64
C ARG A 111 40.47 -32.63 3.52
N PRO A 112 41.17 -33.35 4.42
CA PRO A 112 41.50 -34.76 4.15
C PRO A 112 41.36 -35.69 5.38
N ALA A 113 41.71 -36.97 5.21
CA ALA A 113 41.66 -38.05 6.21
C ALA A 113 43.08 -38.68 6.36
N PRO A 114 43.28 -39.82 7.07
CA PRO A 114 42.77 -40.30 8.37
C PRO A 114 43.92 -40.63 9.37
N GLY A 115 43.63 -40.92 10.65
CA GLY A 115 44.68 -41.48 11.55
C GLY A 115 44.26 -41.84 12.99
N ALA A 116 44.65 -43.06 13.40
CA ALA A 116 44.90 -43.57 14.77
C ALA A 116 43.83 -43.51 15.91
N ARG A 117 43.55 -44.72 16.45
CA ARG A 117 43.07 -45.04 17.82
C ARG A 117 44.30 -45.18 18.78
N PRO A 118 44.21 -45.20 20.15
CA PRO A 118 43.30 -46.06 20.94
C PRO A 118 42.84 -45.59 22.35
N GLY A 119 41.96 -46.39 22.99
CA GLY A 119 41.55 -46.28 24.40
C GLY A 119 40.19 -46.96 24.70
N ALA A 120 40.17 -48.08 25.43
CA ALA A 120 38.98 -48.84 25.89
C ALA A 120 38.64 -48.47 27.38
N PRO A 121 37.65 -49.05 28.14
CA PRO A 121 36.85 -50.31 28.05
C PRO A 121 35.30 -50.10 27.99
N LEU A 122 34.43 -50.97 27.42
CA LEU A 122 33.91 -52.33 27.76
C LEU A 122 32.83 -52.45 28.89
N LEU A 123 31.54 -52.51 28.46
CA LEU A 123 30.43 -53.40 28.89
C LEU A 123 29.90 -53.39 30.37
N PRO A 124 28.71 -54.01 30.70
CA PRO A 124 27.64 -54.65 29.90
C PRO A 124 26.18 -54.15 30.20
N PRO A 125 25.12 -54.68 29.51
CA PRO A 125 23.71 -54.30 29.71
C PRO A 125 22.79 -55.42 30.28
N ALA A 126 21.67 -55.05 30.94
CA ALA A 126 20.38 -55.78 31.09
C ALA A 126 19.40 -54.91 31.95
N ARG A 127 18.06 -55.08 32.04
CA ARG A 127 17.17 -56.26 32.00
C ARG A 127 15.76 -55.98 31.41
N ARG A 128 14.99 -57.04 31.18
CA ARG A 128 13.62 -57.07 30.61
C ARG A 128 12.51 -57.24 31.68
N GLY A 129 11.34 -56.66 31.40
CA GLY A 129 10.00 -57.22 31.71
C GLY A 129 9.51 -57.24 33.17
N PRO A 130 8.25 -57.68 33.44
CA PRO A 130 7.32 -58.37 32.52
C PRO A 130 5.93 -57.69 32.33
N GLN A 131 5.04 -58.41 31.64
CA GLN A 131 3.71 -58.02 31.13
C GLN A 131 2.66 -59.08 31.53
N ARG A 132 1.39 -58.70 31.82
CA ARG A 132 0.14 -59.53 31.91
C ARG A 132 -1.00 -58.72 32.58
N ASP A 133 -2.30 -58.93 32.38
CA ASP A 133 -3.07 -59.60 31.31
C ASP A 133 -4.57 -59.17 31.35
N ARG A 134 -5.29 -59.37 30.23
CA ARG A 134 -6.76 -59.51 30.00
C ARG A 134 -7.85 -58.99 30.97
N GLY A 135 -8.88 -58.37 30.36
CA GLY A 135 -10.29 -58.34 30.81
C GLY A 135 -11.23 -57.96 29.66
N ARG A 136 -12.42 -58.56 29.52
CA ARG A 136 -13.28 -58.49 28.30
C ARG A 136 -14.78 -58.47 28.66
N HIS A 137 -15.63 -57.87 27.81
CA HIS A 137 -17.12 -57.94 27.80
C HIS A 137 -17.86 -57.16 28.92
N THR A 138 -19.14 -56.72 28.83
CA THR A 138 -20.23 -56.93 27.82
C THR A 138 -21.26 -55.77 27.79
N ARG A 139 -22.29 -55.90 26.94
CA ARG A 139 -23.39 -54.95 26.59
C ARG A 139 -24.60 -54.92 27.56
N ALA A 140 -25.33 -53.80 27.52
CA ALA A 140 -26.81 -53.64 27.61
C ALA A 140 -27.57 -53.73 28.96
N GLY A 141 -28.64 -52.92 29.08
CA GLY A 141 -29.67 -52.98 30.13
C GLY A 141 -30.59 -51.74 30.18
N ARG A 142 -31.92 -51.90 30.34
CA ARG A 142 -32.95 -50.82 30.44
C ARG A 142 -33.69 -50.88 31.79
N GLY A 143 -34.31 -49.77 32.22
CA GLY A 143 -35.37 -49.68 33.26
C GLY A 143 -35.55 -48.23 33.74
N GLN A 144 -36.63 -47.49 33.37
CA GLN A 144 -37.95 -47.40 34.04
C GLN A 144 -37.84 -46.99 35.52
N GLY A 145 -38.16 -45.76 35.97
CA GLY A 145 -39.48 -45.08 36.07
C GLY A 145 -39.69 -44.67 37.56
N PRO A 146 -40.75 -43.96 38.04
CA PRO A 146 -41.86 -43.21 37.41
C PRO A 146 -41.70 -41.65 37.59
N CYS A 147 -42.30 -40.74 36.81
CA CYS A 147 -43.72 -40.39 36.59
C CYS A 147 -44.44 -39.64 37.75
N THR A 148 -44.64 -38.33 37.60
CA THR A 148 -45.90 -37.61 37.92
C THR A 148 -46.13 -36.52 36.87
N ALA A 149 -47.39 -36.28 36.51
CA ALA A 149 -47.78 -35.34 35.46
C ALA A 149 -48.87 -34.39 35.99
N LEU A 150 -48.96 -33.19 35.40
CA LEU A 150 -50.17 -32.37 35.46
C LEU A 150 -50.28 -31.53 34.17
N ALA A 151 -51.46 -31.61 33.54
CA ALA A 151 -51.83 -30.85 32.35
C ALA A 151 -52.38 -29.46 32.79
N ALA A 152 -52.82 -28.51 31.94
CA ALA A 152 -53.30 -28.60 30.57
C ALA A 152 -53.41 -27.20 29.91
N ARG A 153 -53.94 -27.19 28.67
CA ARG A 153 -54.64 -26.11 27.93
C ARG A 153 -53.81 -25.23 26.98
N GLN A 154 -54.06 -25.49 25.71
CA GLN A 154 -53.91 -24.55 24.60
C GLN A 154 -54.78 -23.30 24.82
N ARG A 155 -54.26 -22.12 24.45
CA ARG A 155 -55.03 -21.02 23.87
C ARG A 155 -54.22 -20.39 22.75
N GLY A 156 -54.84 -20.23 21.58
CA GLY A 156 -54.23 -19.48 20.48
C GLY A 156 -54.14 -18.00 20.80
N GLY A 157 -53.11 -17.34 20.27
CA GLY A 157 -52.88 -15.91 20.45
C GLY A 157 -51.89 -15.39 19.41
N ASP A 158 -52.41 -14.97 18.25
CA ASP A 158 -51.62 -14.26 17.24
C ASP A 158 -51.11 -12.94 17.82
N ARG A 159 -49.78 -12.81 17.97
CA ARG A 159 -49.10 -11.54 18.18
C ARG A 159 -47.77 -11.51 17.44
N ARG A 160 -47.77 -10.73 16.36
CA ARG A 160 -46.56 -10.29 15.63
C ARG A 160 -45.59 -9.58 16.58
N GLY A 161 -44.59 -10.29 17.09
CA GLY A 161 -43.49 -9.73 17.86
C GLY A 161 -42.44 -9.12 16.93
N ARG A 162 -42.25 -7.80 17.01
CA ARG A 162 -41.19 -7.10 16.26
C ARG A 162 -39.83 -7.48 16.86
N GLY A 163 -39.05 -8.29 16.15
CA GLY A 163 -37.63 -8.45 16.43
C GLY A 163 -36.90 -7.16 16.04
N ALA A 164 -36.73 -6.24 16.99
CA ALA A 164 -35.91 -5.06 16.78
C ALA A 164 -34.46 -5.48 16.61
N GLY A 165 -33.91 -5.30 15.40
CA GLY A 165 -32.48 -5.42 15.18
C GLY A 165 -31.77 -4.34 15.98
N LEU A 166 -30.89 -4.75 16.89
CA LEU A 166 -29.87 -3.88 17.48
C LEU A 166 -28.88 -3.53 16.38
N LEU A 167 -29.22 -2.49 15.61
CA LEU A 167 -28.26 -1.75 14.82
C LEU A 167 -27.17 -1.30 15.78
N ARG A 168 -25.94 -1.77 15.56
CA ARG A 168 -24.76 -1.16 16.19
C ARG A 168 -24.66 0.25 15.63
N GLU A 169 -25.01 1.24 16.44
CA GLU A 169 -24.65 2.62 16.19
C GLU A 169 -23.15 2.67 15.85
N PRO A 170 -22.74 3.30 14.73
CA PRO A 170 -21.34 3.51 14.45
C PRO A 170 -20.73 4.33 15.60
N LEU A 171 -19.48 4.01 15.99
CA LEU A 171 -18.75 4.81 16.96
C LEU A 171 -18.86 6.29 16.59
N ALA A 172 -19.35 7.11 17.52
CA ALA A 172 -19.68 8.50 17.28
C ALA A 172 -18.53 9.21 16.57
N ARG A 173 -18.83 9.82 15.42
CA ARG A 173 -17.85 10.58 14.64
C ARG A 173 -17.22 11.62 15.55
N ALA A 174 -15.91 11.51 15.78
CA ALA A 174 -15.15 12.59 16.41
C ALA A 174 -15.33 13.85 15.56
N GLU A 175 -15.47 15.00 16.22
CA GLU A 175 -15.52 16.28 15.50
C GLU A 175 -14.23 16.44 14.68
N PRO A 176 -14.32 16.98 13.45
CA PRO A 176 -13.14 17.18 12.62
C PRO A 176 -12.13 18.08 13.36
N PRO A 177 -10.82 17.80 13.27
CA PRO A 177 -9.82 18.64 13.91
C PRO A 177 -9.94 20.08 13.39
N ALA A 178 -9.84 21.03 14.31
CA ALA A 178 -10.08 22.45 14.05
C ALA A 178 -9.31 22.97 12.83
N GLU A 179 -9.98 23.79 12.01
CA GLU A 179 -9.44 24.37 10.77
C GLU A 179 -8.10 25.08 11.04
N GLY A 180 -7.02 24.52 10.49
CA GLY A 180 -5.66 24.99 10.78
C GLY A 180 -4.52 24.26 10.09
N SER A 181 -4.78 23.18 9.34
CA SER A 181 -3.79 22.57 8.45
C SER A 181 -3.68 23.40 7.18
N GLY A 182 -2.69 24.30 7.14
CA GLY A 182 -2.33 24.98 5.90
C GLY A 182 -2.07 23.95 4.81
N VAL A 183 -2.78 24.09 3.66
CA VAL A 183 -2.57 23.24 2.50
C VAL A 183 -1.10 23.40 2.09
N SER A 184 -0.30 22.37 2.33
CA SER A 184 1.08 22.34 1.86
C SER A 184 1.05 22.52 0.34
N GLY A 185 1.83 23.45 -0.21
CA GLY A 185 1.88 23.75 -1.65
C GLY A 185 2.52 22.63 -2.50
N HIS A 186 2.37 21.39 -2.07
CA HIS A 186 3.00 20.17 -2.55
C HIS A 186 1.92 19.20 -3.03
N SER A 187 2.23 18.40 -4.06
CA SER A 187 1.35 17.34 -4.54
C SER A 187 1.01 16.33 -3.43
N PRO A 188 -0.24 15.83 -3.33
CA PRO A 188 -0.61 14.80 -2.35
C PRO A 188 0.18 13.50 -2.54
N TRP A 189 0.67 13.24 -3.76
CA TRP A 189 1.47 12.04 -4.09
C TRP A 189 2.97 12.18 -3.80
N ARG A 190 3.41 13.33 -3.26
CA ARG A 190 4.83 13.61 -3.00
C ARG A 190 5.47 12.60 -2.05
N LEU A 191 4.76 12.19 -1.00
CA LEU A 191 5.25 11.14 -0.11
C LEU A 191 4.09 10.30 0.40
N SER A 192 4.26 8.97 0.35
CA SER A 192 3.22 8.02 0.74
C SER A 192 3.76 6.78 1.46
N VAL A 193 2.93 6.16 2.29
CA VAL A 193 3.18 4.83 2.85
C VAL A 193 2.51 3.77 1.99
N ALA A 194 3.26 2.73 1.61
CA ALA A 194 2.79 1.72 0.68
C ALA A 194 1.65 0.84 1.24
N PRO A 195 0.71 0.41 0.38
CA PRO A 195 -0.27 -0.62 0.74
C PRO A 195 0.44 -1.95 1.03
N MET A 196 0.23 -2.50 2.22
CA MET A 196 0.89 -3.72 2.70
C MET A 196 -0.11 -4.62 3.46
N MET A 197 -0.46 -5.75 2.85
CA MET A 197 -1.32 -6.78 3.46
C MET A 197 -0.85 -7.18 4.86
N ASP A 198 -1.82 -7.40 5.74
CA ASP A 198 -1.72 -7.69 7.17
C ASP A 198 -1.04 -6.58 8.01
N TRP A 199 -0.62 -5.48 7.39
CA TRP A 199 0.20 -4.43 8.02
C TRP A 199 -0.50 -3.07 8.01
N THR A 200 -0.84 -2.49 6.85
CA THR A 200 -1.46 -1.14 6.75
C THR A 200 -2.97 -1.16 6.97
N ASP A 201 -3.41 -1.86 8.01
CA ASP A 201 -4.76 -1.75 8.55
C ASP A 201 -4.96 -0.37 9.23
N ARG A 202 -6.21 -0.08 9.63
CA ARG A 202 -6.57 1.21 10.24
C ARG A 202 -5.78 1.54 11.52
N HIS A 203 -5.34 0.54 12.28
CA HIS A 203 -4.58 0.75 13.51
C HIS A 203 -3.14 1.17 13.19
N CYS A 204 -2.52 0.54 12.19
CA CYS A 204 -1.22 0.96 11.68
C CYS A 204 -1.27 2.36 11.05
N ARG A 205 -2.32 2.68 10.28
CA ARG A 205 -2.47 3.99 9.64
C ARG A 205 -2.71 5.10 10.68
N TYR A 206 -3.50 4.84 11.72
CA TYR A 206 -3.62 5.74 12.87
C TYR A 206 -2.25 6.01 13.53
N LEU A 207 -1.45 4.97 13.80
CA LEU A 207 -0.08 5.14 14.35
C LEU A 207 0.79 6.01 13.44
N HIS A 208 0.76 5.81 12.13
CA HIS A 208 1.54 6.61 11.19
C HIS A 208 1.12 8.09 11.22
N ARG A 209 -0.17 8.37 11.38
CA ARG A 209 -0.70 9.74 11.47
C ARG A 209 -0.25 10.48 12.74
N LEU A 210 0.05 9.78 13.83
CA LEU A 210 0.69 10.37 15.01
C LEU A 210 2.12 10.87 14.74
N ILE A 211 2.75 10.41 13.65
CA ILE A 211 4.16 10.67 13.30
C ILE A 211 4.30 11.62 12.09
N THR A 212 3.37 11.59 11.14
CA THR A 212 3.32 12.48 9.96
C THR A 212 1.87 12.81 9.59
N ARG A 213 1.56 14.08 9.32
CA ARG A 213 0.22 14.57 8.95
C ARG A 213 0.01 14.67 7.44
N HIS A 214 1.05 14.95 6.67
CA HIS A 214 0.90 15.24 5.24
C HIS A 214 1.14 14.01 4.33
N THR A 215 1.80 12.97 4.84
CA THR A 215 2.04 11.73 4.09
C THR A 215 0.72 11.02 3.77
N LEU A 216 0.52 10.68 2.50
CA LEU A 216 -0.61 9.91 2.00
C LEU A 216 -0.52 8.46 2.47
N LEU A 217 -1.56 7.97 3.14
CA LEU A 217 -1.62 6.60 3.65
C LEU A 217 -2.45 5.74 2.71
N TYR A 218 -1.99 4.53 2.38
CA TYR A 218 -2.78 3.56 1.62
C TYR A 218 -3.34 2.47 2.54
N THR A 219 -4.56 2.02 2.26
CA THR A 219 -5.13 0.81 2.88
C THR A 219 -4.32 -0.44 2.54
N GLU A 220 -4.70 -1.57 3.13
CA GLU A 220 -4.43 -2.87 2.50
C GLU A 220 -5.14 -2.98 1.13
N MET A 221 -4.74 -3.93 0.30
CA MET A 221 -5.42 -4.20 -0.97
C MET A 221 -6.73 -4.96 -0.71
N VAL A 222 -7.86 -4.31 -0.96
CA VAL A 222 -9.21 -4.89 -0.82
C VAL A 222 -9.69 -5.39 -2.19
N THR A 223 -10.25 -6.60 -2.27
CA THR A 223 -10.78 -7.11 -3.55
C THR A 223 -12.18 -6.61 -3.83
N THR A 224 -12.54 -6.43 -5.11
CA THR A 224 -13.90 -6.00 -5.50
C THR A 224 -14.97 -6.92 -4.93
N GLY A 225 -14.81 -8.24 -5.09
CA GLY A 225 -15.74 -9.24 -4.55
C GLY A 225 -15.94 -9.15 -3.02
N ALA A 226 -14.94 -8.73 -2.26
CA ALA A 226 -15.07 -8.53 -0.81
C ALA A 226 -15.94 -7.32 -0.45
N LEU A 227 -15.97 -6.29 -1.30
CA LEU A 227 -16.83 -5.10 -1.13
C LEU A 227 -18.24 -5.29 -1.71
N ILE A 228 -18.37 -6.05 -2.79
CA ILE A 228 -19.64 -6.26 -3.49
C ILE A 228 -20.48 -7.36 -2.80
N HIS A 229 -19.84 -8.39 -2.25
CA HIS A 229 -20.51 -9.54 -1.65
C HIS A 229 -20.23 -9.75 -0.15
N GLY A 230 -19.28 -9.00 0.44
CA GLY A 230 -18.89 -9.13 1.84
C GLY A 230 -19.33 -7.95 2.73
N ASP A 231 -18.75 -7.89 3.93
CA ASP A 231 -18.96 -6.81 4.89
C ASP A 231 -18.13 -5.58 4.50
N GLN A 232 -18.80 -4.56 3.98
CA GLN A 232 -18.16 -3.30 3.56
C GLN A 232 -17.49 -2.57 4.73
N GLY A 233 -18.11 -2.51 5.91
CA GLY A 233 -17.54 -1.82 7.07
C GLY A 233 -16.25 -2.48 7.55
N ARG A 234 -16.23 -3.83 7.59
CA ARG A 234 -15.00 -4.60 7.90
C ARG A 234 -13.82 -4.24 6.99
N HIS A 235 -14.06 -3.82 5.75
CA HIS A 235 -13.03 -3.54 4.75
C HIS A 235 -12.75 -2.05 4.52
N LEU A 236 -13.72 -1.17 4.77
CA LEU A 236 -13.67 0.26 4.45
C LEU A 236 -13.62 1.18 5.68
N ASP A 237 -13.88 0.68 6.90
CA ASP A 237 -13.84 1.54 8.09
C ASP A 237 -12.41 1.98 8.45
N TYR A 238 -12.23 3.29 8.54
CA TYR A 238 -11.00 3.97 8.96
C TYR A 238 -11.28 4.98 10.09
N ASN A 239 -10.24 5.40 10.80
CA ASN A 239 -10.33 6.46 11.82
C ASN A 239 -10.23 7.83 11.14
N ALA A 240 -11.06 8.81 11.51
CA ALA A 240 -11.16 10.10 10.82
C ALA A 240 -9.84 10.89 10.75
N GLU A 241 -8.91 10.64 11.67
CA GLU A 241 -7.57 11.21 11.68
C GLU A 241 -6.73 10.77 10.46
N GLU A 242 -7.01 9.63 9.84
CA GLU A 242 -6.17 9.01 8.81
C GLU A 242 -6.03 9.82 7.51
N HIS A 243 -6.86 10.83 7.26
CA HIS A 243 -6.75 11.68 6.07
C HIS A 243 -5.38 12.39 5.96
N PRO A 244 -4.79 12.52 4.76
CA PRO A 244 -5.24 11.91 3.49
C PRO A 244 -4.99 10.39 3.43
N VAL A 245 -6.01 9.64 2.99
CA VAL A 245 -6.02 8.17 2.89
C VAL A 245 -6.62 7.67 1.58
N ALA A 246 -5.92 6.74 0.92
CA ALA A 246 -6.27 6.13 -0.35
C ALA A 246 -6.72 4.67 -0.18
N LEU A 247 -7.84 4.28 -0.81
CA LEU A 247 -8.27 2.88 -0.90
C LEU A 247 -7.57 2.18 -2.06
N GLN A 248 -6.82 1.11 -1.80
CA GLN A 248 -6.32 0.24 -2.87
C GLN A 248 -7.28 -0.93 -3.16
N LEU A 249 -7.72 -1.02 -4.42
CA LEU A 249 -8.56 -2.09 -4.95
C LEU A 249 -7.75 -3.14 -5.73
N GLY A 250 -8.21 -4.39 -5.65
CA GLY A 250 -7.79 -5.51 -6.50
C GLY A 250 -8.97 -6.13 -7.25
N GLY A 251 -8.92 -6.09 -8.58
CA GLY A 251 -9.94 -6.67 -9.47
C GLY A 251 -9.55 -6.49 -10.94
N SER A 252 -10.30 -7.13 -11.83
CA SER A 252 -10.13 -7.11 -13.29
C SER A 252 -11.38 -6.69 -14.07
N GLU A 253 -12.55 -6.68 -13.42
CA GLU A 253 -13.83 -6.39 -14.06
C GLU A 253 -14.15 -4.88 -13.97
N PRO A 254 -14.33 -4.16 -15.11
CA PRO A 254 -14.54 -2.72 -15.09
C PRO A 254 -15.79 -2.27 -14.32
N GLU A 255 -16.89 -3.03 -14.41
CA GLU A 255 -18.16 -2.70 -13.73
C GLU A 255 -18.05 -2.83 -12.20
N ASP A 256 -17.41 -3.90 -11.71
CA ASP A 256 -17.13 -4.12 -10.29
C ASP A 256 -16.21 -3.03 -9.72
N LEU A 257 -15.14 -2.68 -10.46
CA LEU A 257 -14.21 -1.64 -10.06
C LEU A 257 -14.88 -0.27 -10.03
N ALA A 258 -15.76 0.03 -11.00
CA ALA A 258 -16.60 1.24 -10.99
C ALA A 258 -17.56 1.28 -9.79
N GLN A 259 -18.15 0.14 -9.40
CA GLN A 259 -18.97 0.05 -8.19
C GLN A 259 -18.14 0.27 -6.92
N CYS A 260 -16.92 -0.26 -6.86
CA CYS A 260 -16.03 -0.10 -5.73
C CYS A 260 -15.45 1.32 -5.62
N ALA A 261 -15.20 2.00 -6.74
CA ALA A 261 -14.82 3.42 -6.77
C ALA A 261 -15.94 4.30 -6.19
N ARG A 262 -17.20 4.08 -6.60
CA ARG A 262 -18.38 4.72 -5.98
C ARG A 262 -18.53 4.43 -4.49
N LEU A 263 -18.12 3.25 -4.02
CA LEU A 263 -18.12 2.92 -2.60
C LEU A 263 -17.04 3.70 -1.84
N ALA A 264 -15.83 3.83 -2.40
CA ALA A 264 -14.73 4.59 -1.82
C ALA A 264 -15.11 6.06 -1.56
N GLU A 265 -15.71 6.71 -2.56
CA GLU A 265 -16.19 8.10 -2.47
C GLU A 265 -17.29 8.27 -1.41
N ARG A 266 -18.25 7.34 -1.34
CA ARG A 266 -19.29 7.37 -0.29
C ARG A 266 -18.75 7.09 1.11
N TRP A 267 -17.65 6.35 1.23
CA TRP A 267 -16.95 6.15 2.52
C TRP A 267 -16.06 7.34 2.89
N GLY A 268 -15.77 8.25 1.94
CA GLY A 268 -15.00 9.48 2.17
C GLY A 268 -13.50 9.38 1.90
N TYR A 269 -13.00 8.34 1.25
CA TYR A 269 -11.58 8.24 0.87
C TYR A 269 -11.14 9.39 -0.05
N ASP A 270 -9.87 9.77 0.01
CA ASP A 270 -9.30 10.87 -0.80
C ASP A 270 -8.85 10.41 -2.20
N GLU A 271 -8.68 9.11 -2.40
CA GLU A 271 -8.18 8.49 -3.64
C GLU A 271 -8.65 7.03 -3.74
N VAL A 272 -8.82 6.55 -4.98
CA VAL A 272 -8.95 5.11 -5.28
C VAL A 272 -7.83 4.64 -6.20
N ASN A 273 -7.11 3.61 -5.77
CA ASN A 273 -5.92 3.09 -6.46
C ASN A 273 -6.12 1.66 -6.96
N LEU A 274 -5.78 1.38 -8.21
CA LEU A 274 -5.82 0.03 -8.77
C LEU A 274 -4.47 -0.69 -8.60
N ASN A 275 -4.50 -1.91 -8.04
CA ASN A 275 -3.31 -2.76 -7.91
C ASN A 275 -3.02 -3.54 -9.19
N CYS A 276 -1.95 -3.14 -9.89
CA CYS A 276 -1.34 -3.86 -11.01
C CYS A 276 0.08 -4.36 -10.67
N GLY A 277 0.35 -4.70 -9.40
CA GLY A 277 1.72 -4.92 -8.90
C GLY A 277 1.93 -6.08 -7.92
N CYS A 278 0.86 -6.74 -7.44
CA CYS A 278 0.95 -7.88 -6.54
C CYS A 278 1.23 -9.20 -7.31
N PRO A 279 2.33 -9.92 -7.02
CA PRO A 279 2.69 -11.17 -7.73
C PRO A 279 2.14 -12.44 -7.06
N SER A 280 1.29 -12.33 -6.03
CA SER A 280 0.80 -13.49 -5.27
C SER A 280 0.00 -14.45 -6.15
N GLU A 281 0.23 -15.76 -6.03
CA GLU A 281 -0.55 -16.77 -6.77
C GLU A 281 -2.06 -16.63 -6.55
N ARG A 282 -2.50 -16.33 -5.32
CA ARG A 282 -3.94 -16.13 -5.01
C ARG A 282 -4.53 -14.99 -5.84
N VAL A 283 -3.72 -13.95 -6.08
CA VAL A 283 -4.09 -12.75 -6.83
C VAL A 283 -4.08 -13.03 -8.34
N GLN A 284 -3.05 -13.74 -8.83
CA GLN A 284 -3.00 -14.22 -10.22
C GLN A 284 -4.18 -15.15 -10.57
N ARG A 285 -4.59 -16.05 -9.67
CA ARG A 285 -5.77 -16.93 -9.85
C ARG A 285 -7.10 -16.16 -9.90
N GLY A 286 -7.14 -14.95 -9.33
CA GLY A 286 -8.25 -14.01 -9.47
C GLY A 286 -8.16 -13.11 -10.71
N ALA A 287 -7.16 -13.30 -11.58
CA ALA A 287 -6.88 -12.49 -12.77
C ALA A 287 -6.56 -10.99 -12.51
N PHE A 288 -6.12 -10.61 -11.31
CA PHE A 288 -5.71 -9.23 -10.99
C PHE A 288 -4.28 -9.12 -10.45
N GLY A 289 -3.81 -7.90 -10.17
CA GLY A 289 -2.46 -7.65 -9.69
C GLY A 289 -1.42 -7.62 -10.82
N ALA A 290 -0.24 -8.20 -10.59
CA ALA A 290 0.89 -8.04 -11.50
C ALA A 290 0.70 -8.70 -12.89
N CYS A 291 -0.21 -9.67 -13.04
CA CYS A 291 -0.54 -10.25 -14.35
C CYS A 291 -1.23 -9.24 -15.28
N LEU A 292 -1.98 -8.27 -14.74
CA LEU A 292 -2.64 -7.20 -15.51
C LEU A 292 -1.66 -6.33 -16.30
N MET A 293 -0.37 -6.32 -15.94
CA MET A 293 0.65 -5.64 -16.74
C MET A 293 0.80 -6.22 -18.15
N ASN A 294 0.41 -7.47 -18.36
CA ASN A 294 0.39 -8.10 -19.69
C ASN A 294 -0.89 -7.74 -20.49
N GLU A 295 -1.87 -7.09 -19.86
CA GLU A 295 -3.18 -6.75 -20.42
C GLU A 295 -3.47 -5.24 -20.28
N PRO A 296 -2.62 -4.35 -20.84
CA PRO A 296 -2.71 -2.91 -20.61
C PRO A 296 -4.04 -2.30 -21.08
N GLN A 297 -4.69 -2.87 -22.10
CA GLN A 297 -6.02 -2.42 -22.53
C GLN A 297 -7.10 -2.72 -21.48
N LEU A 298 -7.07 -3.90 -20.85
CA LEU A 298 -8.02 -4.23 -19.78
C LEU A 298 -7.84 -3.27 -18.59
N VAL A 299 -6.59 -2.92 -18.25
CA VAL A 299 -6.31 -1.91 -17.20
C VAL A 299 -6.82 -0.53 -17.61
N ALA A 300 -6.66 -0.14 -18.88
CA ALA A 300 -7.19 1.12 -19.40
C ALA A 300 -8.73 1.16 -19.32
N ASP A 301 -9.41 0.07 -19.70
CA ASP A 301 -10.87 -0.06 -19.62
C ASP A 301 -11.36 -0.02 -18.16
N CYS A 302 -10.67 -0.71 -17.25
CA CYS A 302 -10.91 -0.66 -15.80
C CYS A 302 -10.77 0.76 -15.24
N VAL A 303 -9.65 1.44 -15.53
CA VAL A 303 -9.41 2.82 -15.08
C VAL A 303 -10.46 3.77 -15.65
N LYS A 304 -10.83 3.63 -16.92
CA LYS A 304 -11.88 4.45 -17.54
C LYS A 304 -13.22 4.28 -16.81
N ALA A 305 -13.62 3.04 -16.54
CA ALA A 305 -14.86 2.75 -15.81
C ALA A 305 -14.83 3.27 -14.37
N MET A 306 -13.69 3.19 -13.68
CA MET A 306 -13.51 3.80 -12.36
C MET A 306 -13.63 5.33 -12.42
N ARG A 307 -12.95 5.99 -13.36
CA ARG A 307 -12.97 7.46 -13.52
C ARG A 307 -14.33 8.02 -13.90
N ASP A 308 -15.10 7.29 -14.71
CA ASP A 308 -16.47 7.67 -15.06
C ASP A 308 -17.45 7.53 -13.87
N ALA A 309 -17.02 6.82 -12.82
CA ALA A 309 -17.86 6.43 -11.70
C ALA A 309 -17.64 7.26 -10.42
N THR A 310 -16.56 8.02 -10.30
CA THR A 310 -16.23 8.80 -9.09
C THR A 310 -15.55 10.13 -9.40
N ALA A 311 -15.71 11.12 -8.52
CA ALA A 311 -14.92 12.35 -8.57
C ALA A 311 -13.52 12.19 -7.94
N LEU A 312 -13.24 11.07 -7.24
CA LEU A 312 -11.93 10.82 -6.65
C LEU A 312 -10.83 10.62 -7.71
N PRO A 313 -9.57 11.02 -7.43
CA PRO A 313 -8.42 10.60 -8.22
C PRO A 313 -8.36 9.07 -8.33
N VAL A 314 -8.32 8.59 -9.58
CA VAL A 314 -8.08 7.18 -9.92
C VAL A 314 -6.61 7.04 -10.32
N THR A 315 -5.88 6.23 -9.56
CA THR A 315 -4.42 6.08 -9.73
C THR A 315 -4.04 4.61 -9.91
N VAL A 316 -2.85 4.31 -10.44
CA VAL A 316 -2.41 2.93 -10.68
C VAL A 316 -1.09 2.63 -9.99
N LYS A 317 -1.05 1.56 -9.18
CA LYS A 317 0.20 1.06 -8.58
C LYS A 317 0.66 -0.21 -9.30
N HIS A 318 1.79 -0.14 -9.99
CA HIS A 318 2.33 -1.22 -10.82
C HIS A 318 3.81 -1.51 -10.53
N ARG A 319 4.42 -2.34 -11.39
CA ARG A 319 5.86 -2.66 -11.41
C ARG A 319 6.49 -2.23 -12.73
N ILE A 320 7.80 -2.36 -12.85
CA ILE A 320 8.54 -2.06 -14.09
C ILE A 320 8.56 -3.20 -15.12
N GLY A 321 7.90 -4.33 -14.84
CA GLY A 321 7.91 -5.50 -15.73
C GLY A 321 7.35 -6.76 -15.08
N THR A 322 6.98 -7.73 -15.91
CA THR A 322 6.66 -9.11 -15.53
C THR A 322 7.81 -10.05 -15.87
N ASP A 323 8.02 -11.07 -15.05
CA ASP A 323 9.07 -12.08 -15.16
C ASP A 323 10.44 -11.48 -15.53
N LYS A 324 11.11 -12.06 -16.54
CA LYS A 324 12.43 -11.63 -17.02
C LYS A 324 12.33 -10.65 -18.21
N ILE A 325 11.19 -9.98 -18.40
CA ILE A 325 11.05 -8.92 -19.40
C ILE A 325 11.80 -7.70 -18.88
N GLU A 326 13.01 -7.47 -19.39
CA GLU A 326 13.86 -6.36 -18.96
C GLU A 326 13.71 -5.11 -19.83
N SER A 327 13.03 -5.19 -20.99
CA SER A 327 12.83 -4.04 -21.89
C SER A 327 12.04 -2.91 -21.21
N TYR A 328 12.53 -1.69 -21.40
CA TYR A 328 11.85 -0.47 -21.02
C TYR A 328 10.52 -0.26 -21.77
N ASP A 329 10.44 -0.73 -23.02
CA ASP A 329 9.26 -0.57 -23.88
C ASP A 329 8.01 -1.15 -23.20
N PHE A 330 8.14 -2.28 -22.50
CA PHE A 330 7.04 -2.92 -21.78
C PHE A 330 6.36 -2.00 -20.76
N VAL A 331 7.13 -1.32 -19.92
CA VAL A 331 6.57 -0.40 -18.91
C VAL A 331 6.17 0.94 -19.53
N ARG A 332 6.90 1.44 -20.55
CA ARG A 332 6.50 2.64 -21.30
C ARG A 332 5.14 2.46 -21.95
N ASP A 333 4.93 1.35 -22.64
CA ASP A 333 3.72 1.09 -23.42
C ASP A 333 2.54 0.79 -22.49
N PHE A 334 2.77 0.07 -21.38
CA PHE A 334 1.77 -0.08 -20.31
C PHE A 334 1.32 1.29 -19.76
N VAL A 335 2.26 2.15 -19.35
CA VAL A 335 1.94 3.49 -18.82
C VAL A 335 1.24 4.35 -19.88
N GLY A 336 1.71 4.34 -21.13
CA GLY A 336 1.11 5.09 -22.22
C GLY A 336 -0.33 4.68 -22.54
N THR A 337 -0.62 3.38 -22.59
CA THR A 337 -1.98 2.86 -22.82
C THR A 337 -2.92 3.24 -21.68
N VAL A 338 -2.50 3.08 -20.42
CA VAL A 338 -3.33 3.39 -19.25
C VAL A 338 -3.50 4.90 -19.05
N ALA A 339 -2.49 5.71 -19.41
CA ALA A 339 -2.58 7.16 -19.42
C ALA A 339 -3.56 7.68 -20.49
N ALA A 340 -3.70 6.98 -21.63
CA ALA A 340 -4.69 7.34 -22.66
C ALA A 340 -6.16 7.17 -22.19
N ALA A 341 -6.42 6.34 -21.17
CA ALA A 341 -7.71 6.29 -20.47
C ALA A 341 -7.90 7.42 -19.43
N GLY A 342 -6.90 8.28 -19.27
CA GLY A 342 -6.87 9.42 -18.35
C GLY A 342 -6.33 9.11 -16.95
N CYS A 343 -5.56 8.04 -16.78
CA CYS A 343 -4.75 7.88 -15.56
C CYS A 343 -3.64 8.93 -15.54
N GLU A 344 -3.60 9.78 -14.52
CA GLU A 344 -2.61 10.85 -14.40
C GLU A 344 -1.50 10.53 -13.38
N VAL A 345 -1.71 9.51 -12.53
CA VAL A 345 -0.83 9.20 -11.39
C VAL A 345 -0.44 7.71 -11.39
N PHE A 346 0.88 7.46 -11.42
CA PHE A 346 1.45 6.11 -11.46
C PHE A 346 2.46 5.91 -10.33
N ILE A 347 2.22 4.89 -9.51
CA ILE A 347 3.12 4.47 -8.43
C ILE A 347 3.91 3.25 -8.89
N VAL A 348 5.19 3.45 -9.18
CA VAL A 348 6.04 2.47 -9.88
C VAL A 348 6.96 1.76 -8.89
N HIS A 349 6.67 0.49 -8.58
CA HIS A 349 7.62 -0.35 -7.86
C HIS A 349 8.76 -0.79 -8.78
N ALA A 350 9.97 -0.31 -8.49
CA ALA A 350 11.15 -0.40 -9.36
C ALA A 350 11.80 -1.80 -9.44
N ARG A 351 11.01 -2.89 -9.30
CA ARG A 351 11.41 -4.28 -9.52
C ARG A 351 10.37 -4.99 -10.39
N ASN A 352 10.80 -5.90 -11.27
CA ASN A 352 9.88 -6.80 -11.97
C ASN A 352 9.09 -7.67 -10.97
N ALA A 353 7.90 -8.13 -11.35
CA ALA A 353 7.18 -9.21 -10.67
C ALA A 353 7.50 -10.52 -11.37
N TRP A 354 8.23 -11.42 -10.72
CA TRP A 354 8.39 -12.79 -11.21
C TRP A 354 7.15 -13.57 -10.77
N LEU A 355 6.29 -13.90 -11.73
CA LEU A 355 4.97 -14.50 -11.49
C LEU A 355 5.06 -15.98 -11.12
N GLN A 356 6.18 -16.63 -11.45
CA GLN A 356 6.47 -18.02 -11.12
C GLN A 356 7.73 -18.17 -10.26
N GLY A 357 7.73 -19.18 -9.39
CA GLY A 357 8.92 -19.66 -8.68
C GLY A 357 9.38 -18.84 -7.47
N LEU A 358 8.77 -17.68 -7.17
CA LEU A 358 9.11 -16.84 -6.00
C LEU A 358 7.88 -16.49 -5.16
N SER A 359 8.01 -16.56 -3.84
CA SER A 359 7.00 -16.02 -2.90
C SER A 359 6.86 -14.50 -3.03
N PRO A 360 5.76 -13.89 -2.54
CA PRO A 360 5.60 -12.44 -2.47
C PRO A 360 6.67 -11.71 -1.63
N LYS A 361 7.35 -12.41 -0.71
CA LYS A 361 8.51 -11.85 0.03
C LYS A 361 9.73 -11.78 -0.87
N GLU A 362 10.11 -12.89 -1.50
CA GLU A 362 11.25 -12.97 -2.41
C GLU A 362 11.09 -12.04 -3.61
N ASN A 363 9.87 -11.87 -4.12
CA ASN A 363 9.51 -10.88 -5.14
C ASN A 363 9.73 -9.40 -4.74
N ARG A 364 10.12 -9.11 -3.49
CA ARG A 364 10.51 -7.79 -2.98
C ARG A 364 11.99 -7.74 -2.58
N GLU A 365 12.75 -8.82 -2.79
CA GLU A 365 14.14 -9.00 -2.32
C GLU A 365 15.07 -9.48 -3.44
N ILE A 366 14.62 -10.37 -4.34
CA ILE A 366 15.43 -10.98 -5.39
C ILE A 366 15.49 -10.18 -6.71
N PRO A 367 14.38 -9.84 -7.43
CA PRO A 367 14.49 -9.16 -8.73
C PRO A 367 15.09 -7.75 -8.57
N PRO A 368 16.11 -7.34 -9.34
CA PRO A 368 16.90 -6.14 -9.06
C PRO A 368 16.06 -4.85 -9.05
N LEU A 369 16.52 -3.87 -8.26
CA LEU A 369 15.98 -2.50 -8.30
C LEU A 369 16.56 -1.77 -9.51
N ARG A 370 15.69 -1.12 -10.28
CA ARG A 370 16.02 -0.39 -11.52
C ARG A 370 15.38 1.01 -11.50
N TYR A 371 15.91 1.88 -10.64
CA TYR A 371 15.37 3.24 -10.42
C TYR A 371 15.50 4.13 -11.68
N GLU A 372 16.53 3.90 -12.48
CA GLU A 372 16.81 4.61 -13.72
C GLU A 372 15.68 4.48 -14.76
N LEU A 373 14.94 3.38 -14.74
CA LEU A 373 13.76 3.20 -15.59
C LEU A 373 12.58 4.06 -15.13
N VAL A 374 12.43 4.29 -13.82
CA VAL A 374 11.36 5.15 -13.28
C VAL A 374 11.67 6.63 -13.52
N ALA A 375 12.93 7.03 -13.35
CA ALA A 375 13.39 8.37 -13.75
C ALA A 375 13.27 8.57 -15.28
N ARG A 376 13.48 7.53 -16.09
CA ARG A 376 13.20 7.59 -17.53
C ARG A 376 11.71 7.75 -17.84
N LEU A 377 10.83 6.99 -17.19
CA LEU A 377 9.36 7.15 -17.34
C LEU A 377 8.94 8.60 -17.07
N LYS A 378 9.44 9.24 -16.01
CA LYS A 378 9.08 10.64 -15.74
C LYS A 378 9.55 11.62 -16.82
N ARG A 379 10.72 11.39 -17.43
CA ARG A 379 11.20 12.22 -18.55
C ARG A 379 10.40 12.01 -19.83
N ASP A 380 9.98 10.78 -20.11
CA ASP A 380 9.20 10.44 -21.30
C ASP A 380 7.72 10.86 -21.16
N PHE A 381 7.20 10.94 -19.92
CA PHE A 381 5.85 11.39 -19.58
C PHE A 381 5.84 12.53 -18.55
N PRO A 382 6.36 13.73 -18.88
CA PRO A 382 6.50 14.83 -17.94
C PRO A 382 5.16 15.35 -17.38
N GLN A 383 4.07 15.17 -18.12
CA GLN A 383 2.71 15.55 -17.73
C GLN A 383 2.05 14.62 -16.69
N LEU A 384 2.60 13.40 -16.50
CA LEU A 384 2.08 12.45 -15.51
C LEU A 384 2.78 12.63 -14.17
N THR A 385 2.08 12.36 -13.07
CA THR A 385 2.70 12.21 -11.75
C THR A 385 3.26 10.80 -11.63
N ILE A 386 4.59 10.68 -11.54
CA ILE A 386 5.29 9.41 -11.35
C ILE A 386 5.87 9.38 -9.93
N ALA A 387 5.44 8.40 -9.12
CA ALA A 387 5.97 8.18 -7.78
C ALA A 387 6.74 6.86 -7.70
N ILE A 388 7.99 6.88 -7.22
CA ILE A 388 8.84 5.69 -7.17
C ILE A 388 8.65 4.89 -5.87
N ASN A 389 8.74 3.56 -5.97
CA ASN A 389 8.57 2.64 -4.84
C ASN A 389 9.61 1.50 -4.83
N GLY A 390 9.96 1.06 -3.61
CA GLY A 390 10.77 -0.13 -3.35
C GLY A 390 12.23 0.20 -3.01
N GLY A 391 12.79 -0.48 -2.01
CA GLY A 391 14.20 -0.36 -1.62
C GLY A 391 14.60 0.90 -0.85
N ILE A 392 13.81 1.97 -0.90
CA ILE A 392 14.04 3.23 -0.19
C ILE A 392 13.82 3.07 1.32
N LYS A 393 14.78 3.57 2.11
CA LYS A 393 14.85 3.43 3.57
C LYS A 393 15.20 4.71 4.34
N THR A 394 15.98 5.61 3.75
CA THR A 394 16.43 6.81 4.48
C THR A 394 15.79 8.09 3.92
N PRO A 395 15.62 9.14 4.75
CA PRO A 395 15.20 10.47 4.26
C PRO A 395 16.10 11.00 3.14
N GLU A 396 17.38 10.67 3.15
CA GLU A 396 18.35 11.08 2.13
C GLU A 396 18.05 10.39 0.79
N GLN A 397 17.71 9.09 0.79
CA GLN A 397 17.23 8.39 -0.40
C GLN A 397 15.87 8.92 -0.89
N ILE A 398 14.98 9.36 0.01
CA ILE A 398 13.73 10.02 -0.36
C ILE A 398 14.05 11.33 -1.11
N ALA A 399 14.95 12.15 -0.57
CA ALA A 399 15.38 13.41 -1.20
C ALA A 399 16.06 13.20 -2.56
N GLU A 400 16.95 12.21 -2.68
CA GLU A 400 17.58 11.82 -3.95
C GLU A 400 16.56 11.46 -5.03
N GLN A 401 15.50 10.71 -4.68
CA GLN A 401 14.46 10.34 -5.64
C GLN A 401 13.51 11.50 -5.96
N LEU A 402 13.18 12.36 -5.00
CA LEU A 402 12.36 13.56 -5.23
C LEU A 402 13.04 14.64 -6.10
N ALA A 403 14.34 14.49 -6.39
CA ALA A 403 15.04 15.30 -7.39
C ALA A 403 14.87 14.76 -8.84
N LEU A 404 14.32 13.55 -9.01
CA LEU A 404 14.19 12.84 -10.29
C LEU A 404 12.74 12.54 -10.68
N VAL A 405 11.85 12.38 -9.71
CA VAL A 405 10.43 12.03 -9.88
C VAL A 405 9.54 12.82 -8.92
N ASP A 406 8.23 12.86 -9.16
CA ASP A 406 7.31 13.75 -8.42
C ASP A 406 7.03 13.30 -6.99
N GLY A 407 7.16 11.99 -6.73
CA GLY A 407 6.80 11.40 -5.45
C GLY A 407 7.60 10.16 -5.08
N VAL A 408 7.55 9.81 -3.80
CA VAL A 408 8.15 8.61 -3.24
C VAL A 408 7.12 7.84 -2.42
N MET A 409 7.11 6.52 -2.56
CA MET A 409 6.34 5.63 -1.71
C MET A 409 7.26 4.71 -0.92
N VAL A 410 7.18 4.79 0.41
CA VAL A 410 7.97 3.98 1.35
C VAL A 410 7.12 2.83 1.86
N GLY A 411 7.66 1.61 1.82
CA GLY A 411 6.96 0.40 2.28
C GLY A 411 7.45 -0.09 3.63
N ARG A 412 8.17 -1.22 3.61
CA ARG A 412 8.63 -1.94 4.82
C ARG A 412 9.32 -1.07 5.87
N GLU A 413 10.04 -0.03 5.46
CA GLU A 413 10.73 0.86 6.39
C GLU A 413 9.75 1.63 7.29
N ALA A 414 8.68 2.20 6.72
CA ALA A 414 7.66 2.93 7.46
C ALA A 414 6.96 2.04 8.52
N TYR A 415 6.88 0.72 8.27
CA TYR A 415 6.30 -0.24 9.19
C TYR A 415 7.27 -0.74 10.27
N HIS A 416 8.51 -1.07 9.89
CA HIS A 416 9.51 -1.63 10.82
C HIS A 416 10.20 -0.56 11.65
N GLU A 417 10.46 0.61 11.05
CA GLU A 417 11.15 1.76 11.62
C GLU A 417 10.23 3.00 11.56
N PRO A 418 9.02 2.99 12.16
CA PRO A 418 8.03 4.05 11.98
C PRO A 418 8.52 5.44 12.42
N TRP A 419 9.46 5.50 13.37
CA TRP A 419 10.09 6.76 13.77
C TRP A 419 10.95 7.42 12.67
N SER A 420 11.33 6.69 11.61
CA SER A 420 11.97 7.28 10.43
C SER A 420 11.11 8.36 9.74
N MET A 421 9.80 8.37 10.01
CA MET A 421 8.83 9.33 9.48
C MET A 421 8.74 10.64 10.27
N ALA A 422 9.32 10.72 11.47
CA ALA A 422 9.10 11.81 12.42
C ALA A 422 9.61 13.20 11.99
N GLN A 423 10.30 13.29 10.83
CA GLN A 423 10.78 14.53 10.22
C GLN A 423 10.28 14.68 8.77
N TRP A 424 9.30 13.90 8.33
CA TRP A 424 8.85 13.92 6.94
C TRP A 424 8.04 15.19 6.61
N ASP A 425 7.26 15.70 7.56
CA ASP A 425 6.44 16.89 7.35
C ASP A 425 7.33 18.13 7.19
N SER A 426 8.35 18.29 8.04
CA SER A 426 9.32 19.39 7.92
C SER A 426 10.24 19.26 6.73
N ARG A 427 10.84 18.08 6.48
CA ARG A 427 11.80 17.88 5.39
C ARG A 427 11.16 17.92 4.00
N PHE A 428 9.94 17.41 3.83
CA PHE A 428 9.35 17.18 2.50
C PHE A 428 8.11 18.00 2.19
N PHE A 429 7.39 18.52 3.19
CA PHE A 429 6.17 19.32 2.99
C PHE A 429 6.29 20.78 3.47
N GLY A 430 7.37 21.13 4.18
CA GLY A 430 7.56 22.46 4.77
C GLY A 430 6.60 22.76 5.94
N ALA A 431 6.07 21.71 6.57
CA ALA A 431 5.13 21.78 7.69
C ALA A 431 5.81 21.47 9.02
N THR A 432 5.14 21.73 10.15
CA THR A 432 5.67 21.35 11.47
C THR A 432 5.41 19.88 11.73
N ASP A 433 6.45 19.13 12.12
CA ASP A 433 6.32 17.72 12.49
C ASP A 433 5.38 17.56 13.72
N PRO A 434 4.45 16.59 13.71
CA PRO A 434 3.42 16.47 14.75
C PRO A 434 3.94 15.91 16.09
N ALA A 435 5.10 15.27 16.07
CA ALA A 435 5.68 14.52 17.19
C ALA A 435 7.07 15.05 17.53
N ALA A 436 7.22 15.63 18.72
CA ALA A 436 8.52 16.07 19.26
C ALA A 436 9.36 14.91 19.81
N SER A 437 8.73 13.80 20.25
CA SER A 437 9.43 12.64 20.80
C SER A 437 8.68 11.33 20.63
N ARG A 438 9.40 10.20 20.79
CA ARG A 438 8.80 8.86 20.82
C ARG A 438 7.85 8.70 22.00
N GLU A 439 8.18 9.26 23.17
CA GLU A 439 7.30 9.30 24.33
C GLU A 439 5.96 9.99 24.02
N GLN A 440 5.96 11.10 23.26
CA GLN A 440 4.72 11.79 22.88
C GLN A 440 3.85 10.95 21.93
N VAL A 441 4.46 10.19 21.02
CA VAL A 441 3.74 9.24 20.16
C VAL A 441 3.23 8.05 20.96
N GLU A 442 4.03 7.52 21.89
CA GLU A 442 3.64 6.41 22.76
C GLU A 442 2.42 6.78 23.62
N GLU A 443 2.38 7.96 24.26
CA GLU A 443 1.19 8.35 25.06
C GLU A 443 -0.07 8.56 24.18
N GLN A 444 0.04 9.21 23.01
CA GLN A 444 -1.09 9.33 22.08
C GLN A 444 -1.57 7.96 21.57
N TRP A 445 -0.65 7.02 21.39
CA TRP A 445 -0.95 5.65 21.02
C TRP A 445 -1.62 4.88 22.17
N LEU A 446 -1.20 5.08 23.43
CA LEU A 446 -1.86 4.50 24.59
C LEU A 446 -3.30 4.99 24.74
N GLN A 447 -3.55 6.29 24.50
CA GLN A 447 -4.92 6.83 24.47
C GLN A 447 -5.78 6.15 23.39
N TYR A 448 -5.21 5.77 22.25
CA TYR A 448 -5.92 4.98 21.23
C TYR A 448 -6.19 3.55 21.69
N LEU A 449 -5.20 2.87 22.28
CA LEU A 449 -5.37 1.53 22.82
C LEU A 449 -6.40 1.48 23.97
N ASP A 450 -6.47 2.51 24.81
CA ASP A 450 -7.48 2.64 25.86
C ASP A 450 -8.89 2.73 25.25
N ARG A 451 -9.09 3.54 24.19
CA ARG A 451 -10.38 3.62 23.46
C ARG A 451 -10.78 2.26 22.90
N LEU A 452 -9.85 1.52 22.30
CA LEU A 452 -10.10 0.16 21.81
C LEU A 452 -10.47 -0.81 22.93
N HIS A 453 -9.73 -0.77 24.05
CA HIS A 453 -9.95 -1.64 25.20
C HIS A 453 -11.34 -1.41 25.83
N VAL A 454 -11.75 -0.15 26.03
CA VAL A 454 -13.09 0.21 26.52
C VAL A 454 -14.18 -0.23 25.54
N ALA A 455 -13.93 -0.16 24.23
CA ALA A 455 -14.85 -0.66 23.19
C ALA A 455 -14.87 -2.20 23.05
N GLY A 456 -14.12 -2.94 23.86
CA GLY A 456 -14.01 -4.40 23.78
C GLY A 456 -13.24 -4.91 22.55
N VAL A 457 -12.50 -4.03 21.86
CA VAL A 457 -11.63 -4.38 20.74
C VAL A 457 -10.25 -4.77 21.27
N SER A 458 -9.62 -5.79 20.67
CA SER A 458 -8.31 -6.28 21.08
C SER A 458 -7.21 -5.23 20.89
N TRP A 459 -6.85 -4.53 21.98
CA TRP A 459 -5.72 -3.60 21.99
C TRP A 459 -4.41 -4.31 21.60
N ALA A 460 -4.28 -5.61 21.93
CA ALA A 460 -3.10 -6.40 21.61
C ALA A 460 -2.94 -6.67 20.11
N TYR A 461 -4.04 -6.67 19.34
CA TYR A 461 -3.98 -6.70 17.88
C TYR A 461 -3.43 -5.38 17.34
N ALA A 462 -3.97 -4.23 17.78
CA ALA A 462 -3.46 -2.93 17.37
C ALA A 462 -1.98 -2.71 17.78
N MET A 463 -1.61 -3.05 19.02
CA MET A 463 -0.28 -2.79 19.58
C MET A 463 0.87 -3.42 18.75
N ARG A 464 0.61 -4.49 17.98
CA ARG A 464 1.61 -5.13 17.10
C ARG A 464 2.28 -4.14 16.13
N HIS A 465 1.57 -3.08 15.73
CA HIS A 465 2.05 -2.07 14.79
C HIS A 465 3.05 -1.09 15.42
N ALA A 466 2.93 -0.80 16.71
CA ALA A 466 3.83 0.11 17.42
C ALA A 466 5.13 -0.54 17.89
N LEU A 467 5.33 -1.86 17.70
CA LEU A 467 6.52 -2.57 18.19
C LEU A 467 7.85 -2.04 17.62
N GLY A 468 7.82 -1.40 16.44
CA GLY A 468 8.97 -0.74 15.82
C GLY A 468 9.33 0.64 16.40
N LEU A 469 8.45 1.28 17.19
CA LEU A 469 8.61 2.68 17.63
C LEU A 469 9.96 2.95 18.29
N TRP A 470 10.41 2.04 19.15
CA TRP A 470 11.67 2.14 19.90
C TRP A 470 12.89 1.53 19.20
N ASN A 471 12.80 1.13 17.93
CA ASN A 471 13.96 0.55 17.24
C ASN A 471 15.17 1.51 17.25
N GLY A 472 16.37 0.90 17.32
CA GLY A 472 17.64 1.60 17.45
C GLY A 472 17.98 2.14 18.85
N THR A 473 17.05 2.21 19.81
CA THR A 473 17.34 2.81 21.13
C THR A 473 17.79 1.79 22.18
N PRO A 474 18.56 2.22 23.20
CA PRO A 474 18.74 1.46 24.44
C PRO A 474 17.39 1.01 25.04
N GLY A 475 17.37 -0.18 25.66
CA GLY A 475 16.17 -0.76 26.28
C GLY A 475 15.07 -1.27 25.34
N ALA A 476 15.10 -0.95 24.05
CA ALA A 476 14.02 -1.25 23.08
C ALA A 476 13.61 -2.73 23.03
N ARG A 477 14.58 -3.65 23.14
CA ARG A 477 14.31 -5.10 23.19
C ARG A 477 13.48 -5.49 24.41
N ARG A 478 13.74 -4.89 25.59
CA ARG A 478 12.99 -5.16 26.82
C ARG A 478 11.57 -4.61 26.72
N TRP A 479 11.44 -3.38 26.22
CA TRP A 479 10.14 -2.76 25.94
C TRP A 479 9.27 -3.64 25.01
N ARG A 480 9.83 -4.11 23.88
CA ARG A 480 9.13 -5.05 22.98
C ARG A 480 8.77 -6.37 23.63
N GLN A 481 9.64 -6.91 24.51
CA GLN A 481 9.38 -8.17 25.21
C GLN A 481 8.14 -8.08 26.10
N VAL A 482 7.97 -6.97 26.83
CA VAL A 482 6.78 -6.75 27.68
C VAL A 482 5.51 -6.71 26.83
N TRP A 483 5.46 -5.86 25.78
CA TRP A 483 4.30 -5.77 24.88
C TRP A 483 3.99 -7.07 24.11
N SER A 484 4.98 -7.94 23.93
CA SER A 484 4.81 -9.22 23.24
C SER A 484 4.38 -10.36 24.17
N ASP A 485 4.42 -10.19 25.49
CA ASP A 485 4.09 -11.28 26.42
C ASP A 485 2.58 -11.56 26.43
N HIS A 486 2.22 -12.75 25.95
CA HIS A 486 0.86 -13.30 26.01
C HIS A 486 0.21 -13.23 27.39
N ARG A 487 0.99 -13.30 28.48
CA ARG A 487 0.50 -13.26 29.86
C ARG A 487 0.00 -11.89 30.30
N LEU A 488 0.44 -10.83 29.63
CA LEU A 488 0.08 -9.45 29.95
C LEU A 488 -1.10 -8.94 29.10
N LYS A 489 -1.54 -9.70 28.10
CA LYS A 489 -2.62 -9.30 27.17
C LYS A 489 -4.01 -9.21 27.81
N THR A 490 -4.19 -9.72 29.01
CA THR A 490 -5.44 -9.58 29.80
C THR A 490 -5.46 -8.33 30.67
N LEU A 491 -4.36 -7.59 30.78
CA LEU A 491 -4.27 -6.35 31.54
C LEU A 491 -4.73 -5.15 30.69
N ALA A 492 -4.99 -4.02 31.34
CA ALA A 492 -5.26 -2.77 30.65
C ALA A 492 -3.97 -2.25 29.95
N PRO A 493 -4.08 -1.56 28.79
CA PRO A 493 -2.92 -1.06 28.04
C PRO A 493 -1.92 -0.26 28.89
N ARG A 494 -2.41 0.62 29.77
CA ARG A 494 -1.56 1.46 30.64
C ARG A 494 -0.74 0.66 31.66
N GLU A 495 -1.26 -0.46 32.16
CA GLU A 495 -0.52 -1.32 33.10
C GLU A 495 0.67 -2.00 32.40
N VAL A 496 0.46 -2.46 31.17
CA VAL A 496 1.50 -3.05 30.32
C VAL A 496 2.52 -1.99 29.90
N ALA A 497 2.06 -0.77 29.59
CA ALA A 497 2.91 0.36 29.23
C ALA A 497 3.84 0.81 30.36
N ALA A 498 3.34 0.86 31.60
CA ALA A 498 4.15 1.17 32.77
C ALA A 498 5.28 0.14 32.96
N GLN A 499 4.96 -1.14 32.82
CA GLN A 499 5.96 -2.22 32.85
C GLN A 499 6.95 -2.12 31.68
N ALA A 500 6.49 -1.80 30.47
CA ALA A 500 7.34 -1.69 29.29
C ALA A 500 8.31 -0.51 29.39
N THR A 501 7.85 0.63 29.91
CA THR A 501 8.67 1.82 30.18
C THR A 501 9.68 1.56 31.29
N ALA A 502 9.28 0.94 32.40
CA ALA A 502 10.20 0.55 33.47
C ALA A 502 11.28 -0.42 32.96
N ALA A 503 10.90 -1.42 32.16
CA ALA A 503 11.81 -2.37 31.55
C ALA A 503 12.75 -1.73 30.50
N ARG A 504 12.28 -0.70 29.78
CA ARG A 504 13.10 0.12 28.87
C ARG A 504 14.17 0.87 29.67
N LEU A 505 13.75 1.70 30.63
CA LEU A 505 14.61 2.60 31.39
C LEU A 505 15.59 1.86 32.31
N GLY A 506 15.16 0.80 32.98
CA GLY A 506 16.04 -0.03 33.80
C GLY A 506 17.17 -0.69 32.99
N ALA A 507 16.89 -1.07 31.74
CA ALA A 507 17.91 -1.58 30.83
C ALA A 507 18.86 -0.48 30.29
N VAL A 508 18.46 0.79 30.30
CA VAL A 508 19.38 1.92 30.03
C VAL A 508 20.28 2.15 31.24
N ALA A 509 19.72 2.18 32.45
CA ALA A 509 20.49 2.37 33.68
C ALA A 509 21.57 1.29 33.87
N LEU A 510 21.22 0.02 33.64
CA LEU A 510 22.15 -1.13 33.67
C LEU A 510 23.21 -1.14 32.55
N ALA A 511 23.07 -0.31 31.52
CA ALA A 511 24.05 -0.17 30.45
C ALA A 511 24.93 1.08 30.59
N ALA A 512 24.61 1.95 31.56
CA ALA A 512 25.35 3.16 31.90
C ALA A 512 26.16 3.02 33.22
N ALA A 513 25.90 1.95 33.98
CA ALA A 513 26.67 1.50 35.14
C ALA A 513 27.65 0.39 34.75
#